data_AF-A0A7R9WXD6-F1
#
_entry.id   AF-A0A7R9WXD6-F1
#
_cell.length_a   1.000
_cell.length_b   1.000
_cell.length_c   1.000
_cell.angle_alpha   90.00
_cell.angle_beta   90.00
_cell.angle_gamma   90.00
#
_symmetry.space_group_name_H-M   'P 1'
#
loop_
_entity.id
_entity.type
_entity.pdbx_description
1 polymer ?
#
loop_
_entity_poly.entity_id
_entity_poly.type
_entity_poly.pdbx_seq_one_letter_code
_entity_poly.pdbx_strand_id
1 'polypeptide(L)'
;MTEDECAEWVELHRTAATSIKERDEKLKAAAFAIERNLTIVGATAIEDKLQVGVPKTISTLEKAGIKLWVLTGDKRETAIEIGYSTKVLTPKMCVTEVADKGANFVRAQCAMEFIKLVKAGKLPVYQRSEVDR
;
A
#
# COMPACT_ATOMS: atom_id res chain seq x y z
N MET A 1 26.67 18.69 -7.31
CA MET A 1 26.05 19.70 -8.18
C MET A 1 26.94 20.93 -8.14
N THR A 2 27.41 21.37 -9.29
CA THR A 2 28.19 22.60 -9.44
C THR A 2 27.25 23.82 -9.50
N GLU A 3 27.81 25.02 -9.42
CA GLU A 3 27.04 26.27 -9.55
C GLU A 3 26.42 26.41 -10.96
N ASP A 4 27.15 26.02 -12.01
CA ASP A 4 26.66 26.05 -13.38
C ASP A 4 25.48 25.08 -13.61
N GLU A 5 25.60 23.83 -13.13
CA GLU A 5 24.52 22.84 -13.19
C GLU A 5 23.27 23.33 -12.45
N CYS A 6 23.46 24.02 -11.32
CA CYS A 6 22.38 24.61 -10.55
C CYS A 6 21.70 25.74 -11.34
N ALA A 7 22.48 26.66 -11.92
CA ALA A 7 21.96 27.78 -12.70
C ALA A 7 21.17 27.32 -13.93
N GLU A 8 21.68 26.32 -14.66
CA GLU A 8 21.00 25.70 -15.79
C GLU A 8 19.67 25.07 -15.37
N TRP A 9 19.65 24.33 -14.26
CA TRP A 9 18.43 23.73 -13.74
C TRP A 9 17.41 24.77 -13.28
N VAL A 10 17.85 25.86 -12.66
CA VAL A 10 16.96 26.96 -12.21
C VAL A 10 16.24 27.59 -13.40
N GLU A 11 16.94 27.83 -14.52
CA GLU A 11 16.31 28.37 -15.72
C GLU A 11 15.35 27.35 -16.39
N LEU A 12 15.72 26.06 -16.39
CA LEU A 12 14.83 25.00 -16.86
C LEU A 12 13.54 24.94 -16.03
N HIS A 13 13.66 24.96 -14.69
CA HIS A 13 12.52 24.96 -13.79
C HIS A 13 11.66 26.22 -13.96
N ARG A 14 12.27 27.40 -14.10
CA ARG A 14 11.55 28.67 -14.33
C ARG A 14 10.74 28.62 -15.63
N THR A 15 11.34 28.09 -16.69
CA THR A 15 10.67 27.92 -18.00
C THR A 15 9.51 26.91 -17.89
N ALA A 16 9.71 25.82 -17.15
CA ALA A 16 8.64 24.84 -16.90
C ALA A 16 7.48 25.46 -16.09
N ALA A 17 7.78 26.19 -15.01
CA ALA A 17 6.80 26.79 -14.10
C ALA A 17 5.93 27.87 -14.76
N THR A 18 6.50 28.61 -15.72
CA THR A 18 5.80 29.66 -16.47
C THR A 18 5.11 29.15 -17.74
N SER A 19 5.23 27.85 -18.06
CA SER A 19 4.61 27.26 -19.24
C SER A 19 3.09 27.22 -19.13
N ILE A 20 2.40 27.69 -20.16
CA ILE A 20 0.93 27.63 -20.27
C ILE A 20 0.46 26.23 -20.68
N LYS A 21 1.27 25.51 -21.47
CA LYS A 21 0.98 24.15 -21.94
C LYS A 21 1.78 23.12 -21.13
N GLU A 22 1.12 22.01 -20.76
CA GLU A 22 1.76 20.83 -20.16
C GLU A 22 2.66 21.16 -18.97
N ARG A 23 2.27 22.18 -18.18
CA ARG A 23 3.09 22.70 -17.07
C ARG A 23 3.51 21.59 -16.10
N ASP A 24 2.56 20.75 -15.71
CA ASP A 24 2.79 19.70 -14.71
C ASP A 24 3.77 18.63 -15.23
N GLU A 25 3.73 18.31 -16.51
CA GLU A 25 4.67 17.36 -17.13
C GLU A 25 6.07 17.95 -17.23
N LYS A 26 6.17 19.23 -17.61
CA LYS A 26 7.47 19.94 -17.67
C LYS A 26 8.10 20.11 -16.29
N LEU A 27 7.30 20.40 -15.26
CA LEU A 27 7.77 20.46 -13.89
C LEU A 27 8.25 19.10 -13.39
N LYS A 28 7.52 18.02 -13.69
CA LYS A 28 7.97 16.64 -13.40
C LYS A 28 9.29 16.30 -14.10
N ALA A 29 9.44 16.69 -15.37
CA ALA A 29 10.66 16.45 -16.13
C ALA A 29 11.86 17.22 -15.53
N ALA A 30 11.65 18.48 -15.13
CA ALA A 30 12.67 19.29 -14.45
C ALA A 30 13.06 18.67 -13.09
N ALA A 31 12.10 18.23 -12.28
CA ALA A 31 12.38 17.52 -11.02
C ALA A 31 13.18 16.23 -11.27
N PHE A 32 12.78 15.42 -12.25
CA PHE A 32 13.47 14.17 -12.58
C PHE A 32 14.89 14.39 -13.13
N ALA A 33 15.21 15.58 -13.66
CA ALA A 33 16.56 15.90 -14.12
C ALA A 33 17.55 16.05 -12.95
N ILE A 34 17.10 16.62 -11.82
CA ILE A 34 17.94 16.88 -10.64
C ILE A 34 17.87 15.75 -9.59
N GLU A 35 16.75 15.02 -9.51
CA GLU A 35 16.54 13.92 -8.56
C GLU A 35 17.23 12.61 -9.01
N ARG A 36 18.51 12.69 -9.42
CA ARG A 36 19.32 11.55 -9.85
C ARG A 36 20.58 11.43 -9.02
N ASN A 37 21.11 10.21 -8.89
CA ASN A 37 22.36 9.92 -8.18
C ASN A 37 22.42 10.49 -6.75
N LEU A 38 21.28 10.50 -6.06
CA LEU A 38 21.18 10.98 -4.68
C LEU A 38 21.87 10.01 -3.70
N THR A 39 22.42 10.55 -2.63
CA THR A 39 22.93 9.75 -1.50
C THR A 39 21.88 9.70 -0.41
N ILE A 40 21.53 8.49 0.05
CA ILE A 40 20.62 8.31 1.18
C ILE A 40 21.35 8.76 2.46
N VAL A 41 20.84 9.82 3.10
CA VAL A 41 21.40 10.36 4.35
C VAL A 41 20.72 9.80 5.60
N GLY A 42 19.53 9.22 5.46
CA GLY A 42 18.76 8.66 6.56
C GLY A 42 17.35 8.29 6.14
N ALA A 43 16.58 7.75 7.09
CA ALA A 43 15.18 7.42 6.93
C ALA A 43 14.40 7.88 8.18
N THR A 44 13.16 8.32 7.98
CA THR A 44 12.24 8.67 9.06
C THR A 44 11.09 7.66 9.09
N ALA A 45 10.58 7.37 10.28
CA ALA A 45 9.34 6.61 10.45
C ALA A 45 8.37 7.46 11.26
N ILE A 46 7.14 7.59 10.78
CA ILE A 46 6.04 8.27 11.46
C ILE A 46 4.96 7.23 11.69
N GLU A 47 4.49 7.13 12.93
CA GLU A 47 3.42 6.21 13.30
C GLU A 47 2.10 6.97 13.39
N ASP A 48 1.09 6.48 12.68
CA ASP A 48 -0.27 7.01 12.82
C ASP A 48 -0.87 6.59 14.16
N LYS A 49 -1.13 7.59 15.00
CA LYS A 49 -1.61 7.35 16.36
C LYS A 49 -3.03 6.78 16.34
N LEU A 50 -3.14 5.53 16.75
CA LEU A 50 -4.43 4.87 16.97
C LEU A 50 -5.13 5.42 18.21
N GLN A 51 -6.45 5.29 18.23
CA GLN A 51 -7.23 5.53 19.45
C GLN A 51 -6.81 4.54 20.55
N VAL A 52 -6.95 4.98 21.80
CA VAL A 52 -6.56 4.19 22.97
C VAL A 52 -7.35 2.88 23.01
N GLY A 53 -6.63 1.76 23.13
CA GLY A 53 -7.21 0.43 23.30
C GLY A 53 -7.63 -0.28 22.01
N VAL A 54 -7.53 0.35 20.84
CA VAL A 54 -7.91 -0.27 19.55
C VAL A 54 -7.27 -1.65 19.33
N PRO A 55 -5.93 -1.82 19.47
CA PRO A 55 -5.32 -3.13 19.26
C PRO A 55 -5.83 -4.21 20.23
N LYS A 56 -6.09 -3.83 21.49
CA LYS A 56 -6.60 -4.73 22.53
C LYS A 56 -8.02 -5.18 22.21
N THR A 57 -8.88 -4.24 21.82
CA THR A 57 -10.28 -4.53 21.46
C THR A 57 -10.34 -5.45 20.25
N ILE A 58 -9.57 -5.18 19.20
CA ILE A 58 -9.53 -6.01 17.99
C ILE A 58 -9.07 -7.43 18.31
N SER A 59 -8.02 -7.59 19.13
CA SER A 59 -7.56 -8.92 19.55
C SER A 59 -8.62 -9.68 20.36
N THR A 60 -9.40 -8.99 21.20
CA THR A 60 -10.52 -9.62 21.93
C THR A 60 -11.62 -10.07 20.98
N LEU A 61 -11.98 -9.25 19.99
CA LEU A 61 -12.99 -9.61 18.98
C LEU A 61 -12.52 -10.81 18.15
N GLU A 62 -11.25 -10.85 17.75
CA GLU A 62 -10.66 -12.00 17.03
C GLU A 62 -10.74 -13.29 17.85
N LYS A 63 -10.37 -13.24 19.14
CA LYS A 63 -10.46 -14.39 20.07
C LYS A 63 -11.89 -14.87 20.29
N ALA A 64 -12.86 -13.96 20.20
CA ALA A 64 -14.29 -14.28 20.24
C ALA A 64 -14.80 -14.87 18.91
N GLY A 65 -13.95 -15.04 17.89
CA GLY A 65 -14.30 -15.59 16.59
C GLY A 65 -14.92 -14.55 15.62
N ILE A 66 -14.95 -13.27 15.98
CA ILE A 66 -15.54 -12.21 15.16
C ILE A 66 -14.54 -11.82 14.07
N LYS A 67 -15.02 -11.78 12.83
CA LYS A 67 -14.24 -11.32 11.67
C LYS A 67 -14.41 -9.82 11.49
N LEU A 68 -13.30 -9.11 11.37
CA LEU A 68 -13.29 -7.65 11.22
C LEU A 68 -12.82 -7.29 9.82
N TRP A 69 -13.58 -6.42 9.16
CA TRP A 69 -13.26 -5.90 7.83
C TRP A 69 -13.04 -4.40 7.96
N VAL A 70 -11.94 -3.90 7.40
CA VAL A 70 -11.63 -2.47 7.37
C VAL A 70 -11.96 -1.96 5.97
N LEU A 71 -12.96 -1.08 5.88
CA LEU A 71 -13.28 -0.36 4.66
C LEU A 71 -12.73 1.06 4.80
N THR A 72 -11.85 1.47 3.89
CA THR A 72 -11.23 2.79 3.90
C THR A 72 -11.17 3.35 2.48
N GLY A 73 -11.26 4.68 2.37
CA GLY A 73 -11.03 5.42 1.13
C GLY A 73 -9.60 5.98 1.03
N ASP A 74 -8.74 5.61 1.96
CA ASP A 74 -7.33 6.01 1.97
C ASP A 74 -6.50 5.19 0.97
N LYS A 75 -5.26 5.63 0.73
CA LYS A 75 -4.30 4.91 -0.10
C LYS A 75 -4.02 3.52 0.46
N ARG A 76 -3.72 2.60 -0.44
CA ARG A 76 -3.45 1.19 -0.12
C ARG A 76 -2.30 1.04 0.88
N GLU A 77 -1.23 1.82 0.70
CA GLU A 77 -0.05 1.77 1.56
C GLU A 77 -0.42 2.13 3.01
N THR A 78 -1.22 3.20 3.21
CA THR A 78 -1.70 3.61 4.53
C THR A 78 -2.65 2.57 5.13
N ALA A 79 -3.55 2.00 4.33
CA ALA A 79 -4.47 0.96 4.79
C ALA A 79 -3.73 -0.29 5.31
N ILE A 80 -2.65 -0.68 4.66
CA ILE A 80 -1.80 -1.80 5.09
C ILE A 80 -1.10 -1.46 6.41
N GLU A 81 -0.52 -0.26 6.51
CA GLU A 81 0.18 0.19 7.72
C GLU A 81 -0.75 0.24 8.94
N ILE A 82 -1.96 0.79 8.75
CA ILE A 82 -3.01 0.78 9.78
C ILE A 82 -3.45 -0.66 10.10
N GLY A 83 -3.54 -1.54 9.11
CA GLY A 83 -3.84 -2.96 9.33
C GLY A 83 -2.84 -3.63 10.27
N TYR A 84 -1.54 -3.37 10.10
CA TYR A 84 -0.50 -3.91 10.99
C TYR A 84 -0.48 -3.25 12.36
N SER A 85 -0.70 -1.94 12.42
CA SER A 85 -0.75 -1.16 13.67
C SER A 85 -1.93 -1.59 14.56
N THR A 86 -3.09 -1.84 13.95
CA THR A 86 -4.33 -2.26 14.64
C THR A 86 -4.38 -3.75 14.97
N LYS A 87 -3.41 -4.55 14.48
CA LYS A 87 -3.37 -6.03 14.58
C LYS A 87 -4.47 -6.76 13.80
N VAL A 88 -5.18 -6.08 12.91
CA VAL A 88 -6.05 -6.73 11.92
C VAL A 88 -5.21 -7.57 10.96
N LEU A 89 -4.04 -7.04 10.57
CA LEU A 89 -3.01 -7.77 9.85
C LEU A 89 -1.91 -8.16 10.83
N THR A 90 -1.41 -9.39 10.68
CA THR A 90 -0.24 -9.86 11.43
C THR A 90 0.85 -10.26 10.45
N PRO A 91 2.15 -10.16 10.83
CA PRO A 91 3.25 -10.56 9.94
C PRO A 91 3.22 -12.03 9.49
N LYS A 92 2.41 -12.88 10.15
CA LYS A 92 2.23 -14.29 9.79
C LYS A 92 1.17 -14.50 8.70
N MET A 93 0.35 -13.50 8.41
CA MET A 93 -0.70 -13.57 7.39
C MET A 93 -0.09 -13.41 6.00
N CYS A 94 -0.61 -14.15 5.03
CA CYS A 94 -0.37 -13.89 3.62
C CYS A 94 -1.34 -12.81 3.16
N VAL A 95 -0.82 -11.67 2.72
CA VAL A 95 -1.63 -10.59 2.16
C VAL A 95 -1.76 -10.81 0.66
N THR A 96 -2.99 -10.86 0.17
CA THR A 96 -3.30 -11.01 -1.26
C THR A 96 -3.88 -9.71 -1.78
N GLU A 97 -3.23 -9.11 -2.77
CA GLU A 97 -3.73 -7.92 -3.44
C GLU A 97 -4.62 -8.31 -4.61
N VAL A 98 -5.82 -7.74 -4.67
CA VAL A 98 -6.76 -7.91 -5.78
C VAL A 98 -7.00 -6.55 -6.42
N ALA A 99 -6.63 -6.42 -7.68
CA ALA A 99 -6.82 -5.19 -8.46
C ALA A 99 -7.90 -5.41 -9.50
N ASP A 100 -8.80 -4.43 -9.67
CA ASP A 100 -9.81 -4.50 -10.72
C ASP A 100 -9.17 -4.31 -12.09
N LYS A 101 -9.12 -5.41 -12.85
CA LYS A 101 -8.76 -5.45 -14.27
C LYS A 101 -9.87 -6.12 -15.09
N GLY A 102 -11.11 -6.03 -14.60
CA GLY A 102 -12.28 -6.70 -15.15
C GLY A 102 -12.71 -7.94 -14.37
N ALA A 103 -14.02 -8.22 -14.39
CA ALA A 103 -14.65 -9.24 -13.56
C ALA A 103 -14.04 -10.64 -13.71
N ASN A 104 -13.67 -11.04 -14.93
CA ASN A 104 -13.05 -12.35 -15.18
C ASN A 104 -11.66 -12.46 -14.58
N PHE A 105 -10.87 -11.37 -14.62
CA PHE A 105 -9.54 -11.32 -14.02
C PHE A 105 -9.65 -11.47 -12.50
N VAL A 106 -10.54 -10.70 -11.88
CA VAL A 106 -10.76 -10.75 -10.42
C VAL A 106 -11.20 -12.15 -9.98
N ARG A 107 -12.16 -12.76 -10.70
CA ARG A 107 -12.62 -14.13 -10.41
C ARG A 107 -11.49 -15.16 -10.53
N ALA A 108 -10.70 -15.08 -11.59
CA ALA A 108 -9.57 -15.98 -11.79
C ALA A 108 -8.53 -15.81 -10.66
N GLN A 109 -8.23 -14.57 -10.27
CA GLN A 109 -7.30 -14.28 -9.18
C GLN A 109 -7.79 -14.87 -7.85
N CYS A 110 -9.04 -14.60 -7.46
CA CYS A 110 -9.63 -15.16 -6.24
C CYS A 110 -9.60 -16.71 -6.25
N ALA A 111 -9.92 -17.34 -7.38
CA ALA A 111 -9.90 -18.80 -7.50
C ALA A 111 -8.47 -19.37 -7.37
N MET A 112 -7.48 -18.76 -8.01
CA MET A 112 -6.09 -19.18 -7.90
C MET A 112 -5.58 -19.10 -6.45
N GLU A 113 -5.91 -18.02 -5.74
CA GLU A 113 -5.52 -17.81 -4.36
C GLU A 113 -6.20 -18.80 -3.41
N PHE A 114 -7.49 -19.07 -3.62
CA PHE A 114 -8.19 -20.13 -2.90
C PHE A 114 -7.51 -21.50 -3.09
N ILE A 115 -7.17 -21.87 -4.33
CA ILE A 115 -6.47 -23.13 -4.63
C ILE A 115 -5.10 -23.18 -3.94
N LYS A 116 -4.36 -22.07 -3.88
CA LYS A 116 -3.08 -22.01 -3.15
C LYS A 116 -3.27 -22.29 -1.67
N LEU A 117 -4.31 -21.72 -1.04
CA LEU A 117 -4.62 -21.98 0.37
C LEU A 117 -5.01 -23.44 0.62
N VAL A 118 -5.79 -24.04 -0.29
CA VAL A 118 -6.17 -25.47 -0.25
C VAL A 118 -4.91 -26.34 -0.30
N LYS A 119 -4.05 -26.13 -1.31
CA LYS A 119 -2.81 -26.91 -1.49
C LYS A 119 -1.83 -26.78 -0.32
N ALA A 120 -1.80 -25.61 0.32
CA ALA A 120 -0.95 -25.37 1.48
C ALA A 120 -1.54 -25.93 2.79
N GLY A 121 -2.75 -26.52 2.78
CA GLY A 121 -3.46 -26.93 4.00
C GLY A 121 -3.84 -25.76 4.91
N LYS A 122 -3.80 -24.53 4.37
CA LYS A 122 -4.03 -23.27 5.10
C LYS A 122 -5.45 -22.75 4.94
N LEU A 123 -6.38 -23.59 4.47
CA LEU A 123 -7.80 -23.25 4.47
C LEU A 123 -8.23 -22.82 5.88
N PRO A 124 -8.83 -21.63 6.04
CA PRO A 124 -9.41 -21.20 7.29
C PRO A 124 -10.42 -22.24 7.82
N VAL A 125 -10.46 -22.43 9.14
CA VAL A 125 -11.27 -23.48 9.79
C VAL A 125 -12.75 -23.39 9.38
N TYR A 126 -13.30 -22.19 9.20
CA TYR A 126 -14.69 -21.98 8.77
C TYR A 126 -14.96 -22.38 7.31
N GLN A 127 -13.94 -22.43 6.46
CA GLN A 127 -14.06 -22.96 5.09
C GLN A 127 -13.85 -24.48 5.05
N ARG A 128 -13.29 -25.11 6.08
CA ARG A 128 -13.18 -26.57 6.17
C ARG A 128 -14.53 -27.21 6.51
N SER A 129 -15.32 -26.57 7.38
CA SER A 129 -16.66 -27.06 7.76
C SER A 129 -17.67 -27.10 6.61
N GLU A 130 -17.41 -26.41 5.50
CA GLU A 130 -18.22 -26.47 4.27
C GLU A 130 -17.78 -27.57 3.30
N VAL A 131 -16.56 -28.10 3.43
CA VAL A 131 -16.01 -29.17 2.57
C VAL A 131 -16.34 -30.56 3.13
N ASP A 132 -16.60 -30.66 4.43
CA ASP A 132 -17.00 -31.91 5.12
C ASP A 132 -18.54 -32.14 5.15
N ARG A 133 -19.32 -31.41 4.32
CA ARG A 133 -20.75 -31.62 4.08
C ARG A 133 -21.01 -32.00 2.64
#